data_AF-A0A380P780-F1
#
_entry.id   AF-A0A380P780-F1
#
_cell.length_a   1.000
_cell.length_b   1.000
_cell.length_c   1.000
_cell.angle_alpha   90.00
_cell.angle_beta   90.00
_cell.angle_gamma   90.00
#
_symmetry.space_group_name_H-M   'P 1'
#
loop_
_entity.id
_entity.type
_entity.pdbx_description
1 polymer ?
#
loop_
_entity_poly.entity_id
_entity_poly.type
_entity_poly.pdbx_seq_one_letter_code
_entity_poly.pdbx_strand_id
1 'polypeptide(L)'
;MEEKEWQIESDRLNRVVDEIETQLVGAQADYEQAHAETFAVESNYGANTSINTIEEDDTMETNAEIQQQRNIVARVTETEQIMEKIVTTLHTLEASPYFGRVDIIEDGDPETLYIGLASLQDSDNDF
;
A
#
# COMPACT_ATOMS: atom_id res chain seq x y z
N MET A 1 -21.60 33.61 -5.76
CA MET A 1 -21.92 32.17 -5.93
C MET A 1 -20.62 31.41 -6.15
N GLU A 2 -19.80 31.83 -7.11
CA GLU A 2 -18.44 31.31 -7.37
C GLU A 2 -17.50 31.31 -6.16
N GLU A 3 -17.43 32.42 -5.40
CA GLU A 3 -16.61 32.50 -4.16
C GLU A 3 -16.99 31.45 -3.09
N LYS A 4 -18.29 31.14 -2.97
CA LYS A 4 -18.80 30.20 -1.97
C LYS A 4 -18.50 28.76 -2.38
N GLU A 5 -18.61 28.46 -3.67
CA GLU A 5 -18.26 27.14 -4.21
C GLU A 5 -16.76 26.88 -4.10
N TRP A 6 -15.93 27.90 -4.39
CA TRP A 6 -14.48 27.82 -4.21
C TRP A 6 -14.08 27.54 -2.75
N GLN A 7 -14.72 28.19 -1.78
CA GLN A 7 -14.47 27.93 -0.36
C GLN A 7 -14.85 26.50 0.04
N ILE A 8 -16.01 26.00 -0.40
CA ILE A 8 -16.46 24.63 -0.13
C ILE A 8 -15.46 23.62 -0.69
N GLU A 9 -15.00 23.85 -1.93
CA GLU A 9 -14.06 22.98 -2.61
C GLU A 9 -12.67 23.00 -1.95
N SER A 10 -12.21 24.19 -1.53
CA SER A 10 -10.96 24.32 -0.79
C SER A 10 -11.01 23.62 0.57
N ASP A 11 -12.11 23.75 1.30
CA ASP A 11 -12.30 23.07 2.59
C ASP A 11 -12.34 21.55 2.40
N ARG A 12 -12.97 21.07 1.33
CA ARG A 12 -12.97 19.65 0.98
C ARG A 12 -11.56 19.17 0.65
N LEU A 13 -10.83 19.90 -0.18
CA LEU A 13 -9.45 19.55 -0.56
C LEU A 13 -8.57 19.40 0.69
N ASN A 14 -8.65 20.34 1.62
CA ASN A 14 -7.90 20.26 2.88
C ASN A 14 -8.25 18.99 3.67
N ARG A 15 -9.55 18.63 3.79
CA ARG A 15 -9.95 17.38 4.45
C ARG A 15 -9.41 16.14 3.76
N VAL A 16 -9.42 16.11 2.42
CA VAL A 16 -8.88 14.98 1.64
C VAL A 16 -7.37 14.86 1.84
N VAL A 17 -6.64 15.98 1.88
CA VAL A 17 -5.20 15.98 2.17
C VAL A 17 -4.93 15.46 3.59
N ASP A 18 -5.67 15.94 4.59
CA ASP A 18 -5.52 15.49 5.98
C ASP A 18 -5.79 13.96 6.12
N GLU A 19 -6.76 13.43 5.37
CA GLU A 19 -7.06 12.00 5.33
C GLU A 19 -5.91 11.21 4.66
N ILE A 20 -5.38 11.70 3.54
CA ILE A 20 -4.23 11.09 2.87
C ILE A 20 -3.02 11.07 3.80
N GLU A 21 -2.72 12.16 4.51
CA GLU A 21 -1.62 12.22 5.47
C GLU A 21 -1.80 11.19 6.60
N THR A 22 -3.02 11.04 7.10
CA THR A 22 -3.35 10.06 8.15
C THR A 22 -3.13 8.63 7.65
N GLN A 23 -3.62 8.30 6.45
CA GLN A 23 -3.42 6.98 5.84
C GLN A 23 -1.95 6.72 5.50
N LEU A 24 -1.21 7.75 5.09
CA LEU A 24 0.21 7.67 4.77
C LEU A 24 1.04 7.30 6.00
N VAL A 25 0.74 7.89 7.16
CA VAL A 25 1.42 7.51 8.42
C VAL A 25 1.20 6.03 8.75
N GLY A 26 -0.02 5.52 8.58
CA GLY A 26 -0.33 4.10 8.79
C GLY A 26 0.40 3.20 7.79
N ALA A 27 0.30 3.52 6.50
CA ALA A 27 0.93 2.76 5.42
C ALA A 27 2.46 2.73 5.54
N GLN A 28 3.08 3.83 6.00
CA GLN A 28 4.52 3.90 6.24
C GLN A 28 4.95 2.97 7.38
N ALA A 29 4.17 2.91 8.46
CA ALA A 29 4.43 1.99 9.57
C ALA A 29 4.29 0.52 9.12
N ASP A 30 3.26 0.21 8.33
CA ASP A 30 3.04 -1.13 7.77
C ASP A 30 4.17 -1.53 6.80
N TYR A 31 4.65 -0.59 5.98
CA TYR A 31 5.80 -0.79 5.10
C TYR A 31 7.08 -1.07 5.91
N GLU A 32 7.36 -0.29 6.95
CA GLU A 32 8.53 -0.50 7.81
C GLU A 32 8.49 -1.87 8.50
N GLN A 33 7.30 -2.30 8.94
CA GLN A 33 7.10 -3.63 9.50
C GLN A 33 7.37 -4.73 8.47
N ALA A 34 6.82 -4.60 7.26
CA ALA A 34 7.03 -5.57 6.17
C ALA A 34 8.52 -5.65 5.77
N HIS A 35 9.20 -4.50 5.68
CA HIS A 35 10.62 -4.41 5.37
C HIS A 35 11.48 -5.12 6.44
N ALA A 36 11.17 -4.91 7.72
CA ALA A 36 11.86 -5.58 8.82
C ALA A 36 11.62 -7.11 8.80
N GLU A 37 10.40 -7.56 8.45
CA GLU A 37 10.08 -8.96 8.30
C GLU A 37 10.84 -9.61 7.13
N THR A 38 10.88 -8.96 5.95
CA THR A 38 11.67 -9.42 4.81
C THR A 38 13.13 -9.58 5.20
N PHE A 39 13.73 -8.57 5.82
CA PHE A 39 15.12 -8.62 6.26
C PHE A 39 15.40 -9.80 7.22
N ALA A 40 14.50 -10.04 8.18
CA ALA A 40 14.64 -11.16 9.11
C ALA A 40 14.54 -12.53 8.41
N VAL A 41 13.61 -12.68 7.46
CA VAL A 41 13.42 -13.91 6.69
C VAL A 41 14.60 -14.18 5.76
N GLU A 42 15.09 -13.17 5.02
CA GLU A 42 16.24 -13.29 4.14
C GLU A 42 17.52 -13.62 4.90
N SER A 43 17.75 -12.99 6.07
CA SER A 43 18.89 -13.30 6.94
C SER A 43 18.85 -14.74 7.42
N ASN A 44 17.68 -15.25 7.81
CA ASN A 44 17.53 -16.65 8.24
C ASN A 44 17.73 -17.63 7.08
N TYR A 45 17.23 -17.31 5.88
CA TYR A 45 17.45 -18.13 4.69
C TYR A 45 18.93 -18.21 4.32
N GLY A 46 19.66 -17.08 4.32
CA GLY A 46 21.10 -17.05 4.05
C GLY A 46 21.92 -17.86 5.06
N ALA A 47 21.58 -17.78 6.35
CA ALA A 47 22.22 -18.58 7.38
C ALA A 47 21.98 -20.09 7.19
N ASN A 48 20.72 -20.50 6.98
CA ASN A 48 20.35 -21.92 6.84
C ASN A 48 20.87 -22.55 5.54
N THR A 49 20.87 -21.81 4.42
CA THR A 49 21.41 -22.32 3.16
C THR A 49 22.93 -22.48 3.20
N SER A 50 23.65 -21.57 3.87
CA SER A 50 25.11 -21.69 4.03
C SER A 50 25.52 -22.93 4.82
N ILE A 51 24.75 -23.30 5.84
CA ILE A 51 24.98 -24.49 6.69
C ILE A 51 24.67 -25.77 5.91
N ASN A 52 23.53 -25.81 5.21
CA ASN A 52 23.12 -26.98 4.43
C ASN A 52 24.03 -27.28 3.24
N THR A 53 24.74 -26.29 2.68
CA THR A 53 25.75 -26.52 1.62
C THR A 53 27.09 -27.09 2.13
N ILE A 54 27.36 -27.04 3.44
CA ILE A 54 28.63 -27.52 4.01
C ILE A 54 28.53 -29.00 4.42
N GLU A 55 27.32 -29.50 4.70
CA GLU A 55 27.03 -30.90 5.07
C GLU A 55 26.48 -31.69 3.86
N GLU A 56 27.30 -31.91 2.82
CA GLU A 56 26.89 -32.53 1.53
C GLU A 56 26.47 -34.02 1.56
N ASP A 57 26.20 -34.66 2.72
CA ASP A 57 25.91 -36.11 2.80
C ASP A 57 24.41 -36.48 3.01
N ASP A 58 23.50 -35.52 3.28
CA ASP A 58 22.06 -35.76 3.53
C ASP A 58 21.13 -35.07 2.50
N THR A 59 21.28 -35.41 1.22
CA THR A 59 20.64 -34.70 0.08
C THR A 59 19.19 -35.11 -0.24
N MET A 60 18.58 -36.03 0.51
CA MET A 60 17.24 -36.56 0.20
C MET A 60 16.08 -35.93 1.01
N GLU A 61 16.33 -35.32 2.16
CA GLU A 61 15.29 -34.65 2.99
C GLU A 61 15.13 -33.15 2.65
N THR A 62 16.07 -32.59 1.87
CA THR A 62 16.32 -31.15 1.74
C THR A 62 15.42 -30.38 0.77
N ASN A 63 14.86 -31.03 -0.26
CA ASN A 63 14.16 -30.30 -1.34
C ASN A 63 12.83 -29.67 -0.88
N ALA A 64 12.06 -30.35 -0.03
CA ALA A 64 10.78 -29.86 0.43
C ALA A 64 10.95 -28.66 1.40
N GLU A 65 11.91 -28.75 2.31
CA GLU A 65 12.20 -27.70 3.29
C GLU A 65 12.80 -26.45 2.63
N ILE A 66 13.75 -26.63 1.68
CA ILE A 66 14.28 -25.51 0.88
C ILE A 66 13.14 -24.84 0.10
N GLN A 67 12.26 -25.61 -0.54
CA GLN A 67 11.15 -25.05 -1.29
C GLN A 67 10.18 -24.28 -0.38
N GLN A 68 9.91 -24.80 0.83
CA GLN A 68 9.10 -24.10 1.82
C GLN A 68 9.73 -22.75 2.21
N GLN A 69 11.03 -22.73 2.50
CA GLN A 69 11.73 -21.48 2.85
C GLN A 69 11.70 -20.47 1.70
N ARG A 70 11.90 -20.91 0.44
CA ARG A 70 11.80 -20.03 -0.73
C ARG A 70 10.40 -19.43 -0.90
N ASN A 71 9.35 -20.21 -0.63
CA ASN A 71 7.98 -19.71 -0.68
C ASN A 71 7.70 -18.64 0.39
N ILE A 72 8.30 -18.78 1.59
CA ILE A 72 8.18 -17.77 2.65
C ILE A 72 8.86 -16.48 2.22
N VAL A 73 10.10 -16.56 1.71
CA VAL A 73 10.84 -15.39 1.17
C VAL A 73 10.01 -14.69 0.11
N ALA A 74 9.52 -15.42 -0.90
CA ALA A 74 8.74 -14.84 -1.98
C ALA A 74 7.49 -14.09 -1.47
N ARG A 75 6.79 -14.63 -0.47
CA ARG A 75 5.58 -14.02 0.09
C ARG A 75 5.88 -12.74 0.87
N VAL A 76 6.94 -12.71 1.68
CA VAL A 76 7.28 -11.50 2.45
C VAL A 76 7.77 -10.38 1.54
N THR A 77 8.57 -10.71 0.52
CA THR A 77 9.00 -9.75 -0.51
C THR A 77 7.80 -9.20 -1.29
N GLU A 78 6.84 -10.05 -1.68
CA GLU A 78 5.61 -9.60 -2.35
C GLU A 78 4.80 -8.65 -1.45
N THR A 79 4.70 -8.97 -0.15
CA THR A 79 4.01 -8.12 0.83
C THR A 79 4.67 -6.75 0.94
N GLU A 80 6.00 -6.71 1.07
CA GLU A 80 6.76 -5.46 1.11
C GLU A 80 6.56 -4.60 -0.14
N GLN A 81 6.61 -5.21 -1.34
CA GLN A 81 6.38 -4.50 -2.60
C GLN A 81 4.97 -3.90 -2.70
N ILE A 82 3.96 -4.61 -2.18
CA ILE A 82 2.59 -4.09 -2.12
C ILE A 82 2.54 -2.86 -1.21
N MET A 83 3.15 -2.92 -0.03
CA MET A 83 3.17 -1.80 0.92
C MET A 83 3.93 -0.59 0.35
N GLU A 84 5.08 -0.81 -0.29
CA GLU A 84 5.84 0.23 -0.99
C GLU A 84 4.98 0.94 -2.05
N LYS A 85 4.21 0.17 -2.82
CA LYS A 85 3.31 0.71 -3.85
C LYS A 85 2.19 1.55 -3.23
N ILE A 86 1.64 1.14 -2.09
CA ILE A 86 0.61 1.91 -1.38
C ILE A 86 1.18 3.25 -0.92
N VAL A 87 2.33 3.24 -0.24
CA VAL A 87 3.02 4.47 0.20
C VAL A 87 3.31 5.40 -0.97
N THR A 88 3.85 4.86 -2.08
CA THR A 88 4.12 5.64 -3.30
C THR A 88 2.86 6.25 -3.90
N THR A 89 1.75 5.51 -3.87
CA THR A 89 0.45 5.97 -4.37
C THR A 89 -0.10 7.10 -3.49
N LEU A 90 -0.03 6.97 -2.17
CA LEU A 90 -0.48 8.00 -1.23
C LEU A 90 0.34 9.28 -1.37
N HIS A 91 1.68 9.20 -1.50
CA HIS A 91 2.51 10.38 -1.81
C HIS A 91 2.14 11.05 -3.14
N THR A 92 1.73 10.26 -4.13
CA THR A 92 1.28 10.82 -5.42
C THR A 92 -0.06 11.54 -5.25
N LEU A 93 -0.98 10.98 -4.47
CA LEU A 93 -2.27 11.60 -4.16
C LEU A 93 -2.13 12.85 -3.31
N GLU A 94 -1.23 12.88 -2.33
CA GLU A 94 -0.95 14.03 -1.46
C GLU A 94 -0.65 15.30 -2.28
N ALA A 95 0.11 15.18 -3.37
CA ALA A 95 0.46 16.29 -4.24
C ALA A 95 -0.71 16.78 -5.11
N SER A 96 -1.64 15.88 -5.49
CA SER A 96 -2.78 16.19 -6.36
C SER A 96 -3.88 15.13 -6.20
N PRO A 97 -4.77 15.27 -5.20
CA PRO A 97 -5.74 14.21 -4.86
C PRO A 97 -6.72 13.90 -5.99
N TYR A 98 -7.23 14.95 -6.66
CA TYR A 98 -8.13 14.84 -7.80
C TYR A 98 -7.92 16.00 -8.77
N PHE A 99 -8.25 15.78 -10.04
CA PHE A 99 -8.12 16.79 -11.10
C PHE A 99 -9.46 17.12 -11.79
N GLY A 100 -10.54 16.42 -11.44
CA GLY A 100 -11.86 16.65 -12.03
C GLY A 100 -13.01 16.31 -11.08
N ARG A 101 -14.13 16.99 -11.30
CA ARG A 101 -15.42 16.77 -10.63
C ARG A 101 -16.48 16.49 -11.70
N VAL A 102 -17.30 15.47 -11.50
CA VAL A 102 -18.43 15.14 -12.37
C VAL A 102 -19.69 15.09 -11.53
N ASP A 103 -20.65 15.95 -11.85
CA ASP A 103 -21.96 15.96 -11.23
C ASP A 103 -22.91 15.08 -12.08
N ILE A 104 -23.45 14.03 -11.47
CA ILE A 104 -24.32 13.03 -12.10
C ILE A 104 -25.71 13.13 -11.44
N ILE A 105 -26.76 12.82 -12.21
CA ILE A 105 -28.12 12.66 -11.67
C ILE A 105 -28.52 11.22 -11.98
N GLU A 106 -28.51 10.36 -10.96
CA GLU A 106 -28.97 8.98 -11.06
C GLU A 106 -30.31 8.86 -10.34
N ASP A 107 -31.33 8.35 -11.04
CA ASP A 107 -32.70 8.16 -10.51
C ASP A 107 -33.36 9.40 -9.86
N GLY A 108 -32.84 10.60 -10.12
CA GLY A 108 -33.32 11.87 -9.56
C GLY A 108 -32.52 12.37 -8.35
N ASP A 109 -31.56 11.59 -7.88
CA ASP A 109 -30.65 11.96 -6.80
C ASP A 109 -29.34 12.54 -7.38
N PRO A 110 -28.93 13.76 -6.96
CA PRO A 110 -27.68 14.35 -7.40
C PRO A 110 -26.49 13.69 -6.69
N GLU A 111 -25.53 13.19 -7.46
CA GLU A 111 -24.28 12.60 -6.98
C GLU A 111 -23.09 13.36 -7.56
N THR A 112 -22.02 13.51 -6.76
CA THR A 112 -20.79 14.18 -7.19
C THR A 112 -19.61 13.23 -7.10
N LEU A 113 -19.01 12.91 -8.24
CA LEU A 113 -17.85 12.04 -8.36
C LEU A 113 -16.57 12.86 -8.57
N TYR A 114 -15.49 12.48 -7.87
CA TYR A 114 -14.16 13.10 -8.00
C TYR A 114 -13.22 12.13 -8.72
N ILE A 115 -12.46 12.64 -9.68
CA ILE A 115 -11.58 11.84 -10.52
C ILE A 115 -10.12 12.18 -10.19
N GLY A 116 -9.40 11.20 -9.65
CA GLY A 116 -7.98 11.28 -9.29
C GLY A 116 -7.11 10.22 -9.96
N LEU A 117 -5.85 10.13 -9.53
CA LEU A 117 -4.87 9.17 -10.04
C LEU A 117 -5.02 7.77 -9.43
N ALA A 118 -5.63 7.69 -8.26
CA ALA A 118 -5.97 6.46 -7.56
C ALA A 118 -7.26 6.66 -6.76
N SER A 119 -7.92 5.57 -6.38
CA SER A 119 -9.06 5.61 -5.48
C SER A 119 -8.57 5.85 -4.05
N LEU A 120 -9.14 6.86 -3.41
CA LEU A 120 -9.04 7.07 -1.97
C LEU A 120 -10.43 6.79 -1.39
N GLN A 121 -10.47 6.13 -0.24
CA GLN A 121 -11.71 5.91 0.49
C GLN A 121 -11.54 6.55 1.86
N ASP A 122 -12.54 7.31 2.30
CA ASP A 122 -12.54 7.92 3.61
C ASP A 122 -12.99 6.94 4.71
N SER A 123 -12.97 7.42 5.96
CA SER A 123 -13.41 6.63 7.12
C SER A 123 -14.90 6.26 7.11
N ASP A 124 -15.72 7.01 6.38
CA ASP A 124 -17.16 6.76 6.21
C ASP A 124 -17.44 5.82 5.02
N ASN A 125 -16.39 5.30 4.39
CA ASN A 125 -16.41 4.35 3.28
C ASN A 125 -16.90 5.01 1.96
N ASP A 126 -16.84 6.34 1.88
CA ASP A 126 -17.14 7.14 0.69
C ASP A 126 -15.87 7.38 -0.15
N PHE A 127 -16.06 7.56 -1.46
CA PHE A 127 -14.99 7.73 -2.47
C PHE A 127 -14.85 9.18 -2.97
#